data_AF-A0A0N8H7Q3-F1
#
_entry.id   AF-A0A0N8H7Q3-F1
#
_cell.length_a   1.000
_cell.length_b   1.000
_cell.length_c   1.000
_cell.angle_alpha   90.00
_cell.angle_beta   90.00
_cell.angle_gamma   90.00
#
_symmetry.space_group_name_H-M   'P 1'
#
loop_
_entity.id
_entity.type
_entity.pdbx_description
1 polymer ?
#
loop_
_entity_poly.entity_id
_entity_poly.type
_entity_poly.pdbx_seq_one_letter_code
_entity_poly.pdbx_strand_id
1 'polypeptide(L)'
;MAEFVRAQIFGTTFEITSRYSDLQPVGMGAFGLVCSARDQLTNQNVAVKKIMKPFSTPVLAKRTYRELKLLKHLKHENVISLSDIFISPLED
;
A
#
# COMPACT_ATOMS: atom_id res chain seq x y z
N MET A 1 14.22 6.33 -12.45
CA MET A 1 12.95 6.28 -11.69
C MET A 1 12.53 4.82 -11.58
N ALA A 2 11.88 4.42 -10.48
CA ALA A 2 11.27 3.10 -10.43
C ALA A 2 10.20 3.00 -11.53
N GLU A 3 10.16 1.88 -12.24
CA GLU A 3 9.11 1.60 -13.22
C GLU A 3 7.83 1.22 -12.49
N PHE A 4 6.68 1.73 -12.95
CA PHE A 4 5.38 1.47 -12.35
C PHE A 4 4.51 0.65 -13.30
N VAL A 5 3.78 -0.30 -12.73
CA VAL A 5 2.78 -1.13 -13.41
C VAL A 5 1.42 -0.77 -12.87
N ARG A 6 0.42 -0.76 -13.76
CA ARG A 6 -0.98 -0.47 -13.43
C ARG A 6 -1.82 -1.73 -13.49
N ALA A 7 -2.69 -1.90 -12.50
CA ALA A 7 -3.70 -2.93 -12.47
C ALA A 7 -5.07 -2.30 -12.17
N GLN A 8 -6.11 -2.78 -12.85
CA GLN A 8 -7.49 -2.43 -12.54
C GLN A 8 -8.08 -3.51 -11.63
N ILE A 9 -8.34 -3.17 -10.36
CA ILE A 9 -8.79 -4.14 -9.36
C ILE A 9 -10.04 -3.59 -8.70
N PHE A 10 -11.17 -4.28 -8.87
CA PHE A 10 -12.49 -3.87 -8.35
C PHE A 10 -12.85 -2.38 -8.63
N GLY A 11 -12.58 -1.92 -9.85
CA GLY A 11 -12.87 -0.53 -10.23
C GLY A 11 -11.87 0.51 -9.68
N THR A 12 -10.85 0.10 -8.93
CA THR A 12 -9.77 0.96 -8.45
C THR A 12 -8.52 0.76 -9.29
N THR A 13 -7.95 1.86 -9.80
CA THR A 13 -6.62 1.86 -10.41
C THR A 13 -5.57 1.69 -9.31
N PHE A 14 -4.84 0.58 -9.37
CA PHE A 14 -3.77 0.25 -8.43
C PHE A 14 -2.43 0.35 -9.17
N GLU A 15 -1.65 1.38 -8.87
CA GLU A 15 -0.33 1.60 -9.46
C GLU A 15 0.76 1.25 -8.44
N ILE A 16 1.70 0.42 -8.85
CA ILE A 16 2.72 -0.17 -7.99
C ILE A 16 4.05 -0.28 -8.72
N THR A 17 5.16 -0.25 -8.00
CA THR A 17 6.48 -0.44 -8.60
C THR A 17 6.65 -1.85 -9.16
N SER A 18 7.39 -2.02 -10.26
CA SER A 18 7.68 -3.33 -10.89
C SER A 18 8.36 -4.35 -9.96
N ARG A 19 8.89 -3.91 -8.80
CA ARG A 19 9.36 -4.77 -7.71
C ARG A 19 8.30 -5.75 -7.18
N TYR A 20 7.02 -5.39 -7.24
CA TYR A 20 5.95 -6.20 -6.68
C TYR A 20 5.10 -6.79 -7.80
N SER A 21 5.15 -8.12 -7.95
CA SER A 21 4.39 -8.86 -8.97
C SER A 21 3.23 -9.66 -8.37
N ASP A 22 2.45 -10.29 -9.25
CA ASP A 22 1.40 -11.25 -8.88
C ASP A 22 0.35 -10.65 -7.93
N LEU A 23 -0.06 -9.41 -8.22
CA LEU A 23 -1.09 -8.71 -7.46
C LEU A 23 -2.39 -9.50 -7.48
N GLN A 24 -2.82 -9.94 -6.30
CA GLN A 24 -4.11 -10.59 -6.09
C GLN A 24 -4.90 -9.81 -5.03
N PRO A 25 -6.17 -9.45 -5.29
CA PRO A 25 -6.99 -8.80 -4.28
C PRO A 25 -7.20 -9.71 -3.06
N VAL A 26 -7.01 -9.16 -1.86
CA VAL A 26 -7.24 -9.85 -0.58
C VAL A 26 -8.47 -9.30 0.12
N GLY A 27 -8.66 -7.99 0.09
CA GLY A 27 -9.80 -7.36 0.75
C GLY A 27 -9.98 -5.91 0.38
N MET A 28 -11.24 -5.47 0.39
CA MET A 28 -11.63 -4.07 0.22
C MET A 28 -12.25 -3.59 1.54
N GLY A 29 -11.81 -2.42 2.01
CA GLY A 29 -12.40 -1.76 3.17
C GLY A 29 -12.69 -0.29 2.90
N ALA A 30 -13.35 0.37 3.85
CA ALA A 30 -13.71 1.78 3.78
C ALA A 30 -12.53 2.76 3.54
N PHE A 31 -11.29 2.30 3.71
CA PHE A 31 -10.08 3.15 3.66
C PHE A 31 -9.03 2.67 2.64
N GLY A 32 -9.32 1.64 1.85
CA GLY A 32 -8.35 1.15 0.88
C GLY A 32 -8.63 -0.23 0.31
N LEU A 33 -7.85 -0.55 -0.72
CA LEU A 33 -7.75 -1.87 -1.31
C LEU A 33 -6.44 -2.52 -0.85
N VAL A 34 -6.53 -3.77 -0.38
CA VAL A 34 -5.37 -4.58 -0.03
C VAL A 34 -5.21 -5.69 -1.06
N CYS A 35 -4.00 -5.80 -1.60
CA CYS A 35 -3.58 -6.88 -2.48
C CYS A 35 -2.41 -7.63 -1.86
N SER A 36 -2.37 -8.95 -2.03
CA SER A 36 -1.13 -9.69 -1.87
C SER A 36 -0.27 -9.51 -3.11
N ALA A 37 1.05 -9.47 -2.94
CA ALA A 37 2.00 -9.42 -4.03
C ALA A 37 3.27 -10.23 -3.67
N ARG A 38 4.07 -10.54 -4.67
CA ARG A 38 5.41 -11.10 -4.52
C ARG A 38 6.43 -9.98 -4.59
N ASP A 39 7.20 -9.78 -3.53
CA ASP A 39 8.37 -8.88 -3.57
C ASP A 39 9.53 -9.60 -4.29
N GLN A 40 9.91 -9.11 -5.47
CA GLN A 40 10.96 -9.71 -6.28
C GLN A 40 12.36 -9.54 -5.69
N LEU A 41 12.59 -8.58 -4.80
CA LEU A 41 13.90 -8.39 -4.18
C LEU A 41 14.14 -9.36 -3.03
N THR A 42 13.14 -9.55 -2.18
CA THR A 42 13.25 -10.41 -0.99
C THR A 42 12.73 -11.83 -1.24
N ASN A 43 12.03 -12.03 -2.35
CA ASN A 43 11.32 -13.26 -2.67
C ASN A 43 10.38 -13.66 -1.52
N GLN A 44 9.65 -12.68 -0.97
CA GLN A 44 8.65 -12.86 0.09
C GLN A 44 7.27 -12.43 -0.38
N ASN A 45 6.24 -13.05 0.20
CA ASN A 45 4.86 -12.60 0.00
C ASN A 45 4.59 -11.40 0.90
N VAL A 46 4.03 -10.35 0.33
CA VAL A 46 3.74 -9.09 1.02
C VAL A 46 2.28 -8.70 0.84
N ALA A 47 1.77 -7.89 1.77
CA ALA A 47 0.49 -7.22 1.62
C ALA A 47 0.74 -5.75 1.26
N VAL A 48 0.11 -5.30 0.16
CA VAL A 48 0.18 -3.91 -0.31
C VAL A 48 -1.18 -3.28 -0.14
N LYS A 49 -1.24 -2.20 0.65
CA LYS A 49 -2.46 -1.45 0.92
C LYS A 49 -2.42 -0.10 0.21
N LYS A 50 -3.28 0.12 -0.78
CA LYS A 50 -3.49 1.45 -1.37
C LYS A 50 -4.36 2.28 -0.43
N ILE A 51 -3.84 3.43 0.00
CA ILE A 51 -4.61 4.41 0.78
C ILE A 51 -5.35 5.31 -0.20
N MET A 52 -6.68 5.31 -0.16
CA MET A 52 -7.50 6.10 -1.07
C MET A 52 -7.62 7.55 -0.58
N LYS A 53 -7.32 8.51 -1.45
CA LYS A 53 -7.50 9.96 -1.22
C LYS A 53 -7.05 10.42 0.18
N PRO A 54 -5.82 10.09 0.61
CA PRO A 54 -5.35 10.32 1.98
C PRO A 54 -5.40 11.78 2.42
N PHE A 55 -5.37 12.73 1.47
CA PHE A 55 -5.31 14.16 1.72
C PHE A 55 -6.64 14.90 1.47
N SER A 56 -7.72 14.18 1.17
CA SER A 56 -9.03 14.79 0.85
C SER A 56 -9.64 15.60 2.00
N THR A 57 -9.35 15.26 3.25
CA THR A 57 -9.76 16.04 4.42
C THR A 57 -8.64 16.07 5.47
N PRO A 58 -8.58 17.11 6.33
CA PRO A 58 -7.62 17.15 7.43
C PRO A 58 -7.72 15.95 8.39
N VAL A 59 -8.92 15.42 8.59
CA VAL A 59 -9.16 14.24 9.43
C VAL A 59 -8.54 12.99 8.82
N LEU A 60 -8.73 12.76 7.52
CA LEU A 60 -8.14 11.63 6.80
C LEU A 60 -6.61 11.75 6.70
N ALA A 61 -6.09 12.96 6.47
CA ALA A 61 -4.66 13.21 6.43
C ALA A 61 -4.01 12.89 7.79
N LYS A 62 -4.60 13.38 8.89
CA LYS A 62 -4.14 13.09 10.25
C LYS A 62 -4.20 11.60 10.58
N ARG A 63 -5.25 10.90 10.12
CA ARG A 63 -5.39 9.46 10.29
C ARG A 63 -4.31 8.68 9.54
N THR A 64 -4.10 8.99 8.27
CA THR A 64 -3.08 8.37 7.42
C THR A 64 -1.69 8.59 8.02
N TYR A 65 -1.37 9.81 8.43
CA TYR A 65 -0.11 10.12 9.10
C TYR A 65 0.08 9.30 10.38
N ARG A 66 -0.96 9.20 11.23
CA ARG A 66 -0.89 8.42 12.47
C ARG A 66 -0.67 6.93 12.20
N GLU A 67 -1.33 6.36 11.20
CA GLU A 67 -1.15 4.96 10.78
C GLU A 67 0.30 4.70 10.37
N LEU A 68 0.85 5.52 9.46
CA LEU A 68 2.24 5.41 9.01
C LEU A 68 3.23 5.61 10.18
N LYS A 69 2.96 6.57 11.07
CA LYS A 69 3.80 6.81 12.24
C LYS A 69 3.83 5.59 13.16
N LEU A 70 2.68 5.00 13.49
CA LEU A 70 2.60 3.82 14.34
C LEU A 70 3.34 2.63 13.71
N LEU A 71 3.09 2.34 12.44
CA LEU A 71 3.74 1.23 11.73
C LEU A 71 5.26 1.38 11.62
N LYS A 72 5.78 2.61 11.58
CA LYS A 72 7.22 2.88 11.58
C LYS A 72 7.87 2.73 12.97
N HIS A 73 7.14 3.00 14.04
CA HIS A 73 7.67 2.98 15.41
C HIS A 73 7.55 1.61 16.08
N LEU A 74 6.49 0.86 15.80
CA LEU A 74 6.26 -0.47 16.39
C LEU A 74 7.11 -1.51 15.67
N LYS A 75 8.01 -2.18 16.41
CA LYS A 75 8.86 -3.25 15.91
C LYS A 75 8.81 -4.44 16.87
N HIS A 76 8.00 -5.44 16.54
CA HIS A 76 7.81 -6.63 17.34
C HIS A 76 7.31 -7.77 16.47
N GLU A 77 7.72 -9.02 16.72
CA GLU A 77 7.37 -10.17 15.87
C GLU A 77 5.86 -10.45 15.80
N ASN A 78 5.13 -10.15 16.88
CA ASN A 78 3.66 -10.31 16.93
C ASN A 78 2.88 -9.05 16.53
N VAL A 79 3.54 -8.02 16.01
CA VAL A 79 2.90 -6.78 15.54
C VAL A 79 3.27 -6.56 14.08
N ILE A 80 2.29 -6.24 13.24
CA ILE A 80 2.55 -5.99 11.82
C ILE A 80 3.56 -4.86 11.63
N SER A 81 4.55 -5.09 10.77
CA SER A 81 5.61 -4.15 10.44
C SER A 81 5.43 -3.54 9.05
N LEU A 82 5.92 -2.31 8.89
CA LEU A 82 6.04 -1.67 7.58
C LEU A 82 7.33 -2.09 6.89
N SER A 83 7.21 -2.73 5.72
CA SER A 83 8.37 -3.13 4.91
C SER A 83 8.82 -2.07 3.92
N ASP A 84 7.87 -1.33 3.33
CA ASP A 84 8.13 -0.33 2.28
C ASP A 84 7.00 0.70 2.19
N ILE A 85 7.32 1.89 1.65
CA ILE A 85 6.36 2.94 1.25
C ILE A 85 6.84 3.55 -0.07
N PHE A 86 5.94 3.63 -1.04
CA PHE A 86 6.14 4.40 -2.25
C PHE A 86 4.90 5.25 -2.55
N ILE A 87 5.10 6.31 -3.33
CA ILE A 87 4.03 7.19 -3.79
C ILE A 87 3.80 6.90 -5.27
N SER A 88 2.55 6.60 -5.62
CA SER A 88 2.11 6.48 -7.00
C SER A 88 2.27 7.84 -7.71
N PRO A 89 2.90 7.92 -8.89
CA PRO A 89 2.97 9.16 -9.66
C PRO A 89 1.61 9.63 -10.16
N LEU A 90 0.58 8.78 -10.21
CA LEU A 90 -0.79 9.22 -10.42
C LEU A 90 -1.34 9.98 -9.20
N GLU A 91 -1.95 11.15 -9.45
CA GLU A 91 -2.81 11.84 -8.49
C GLU A 91 -4.19 11.15 -8.44
N ASP A 92 -4.69 10.89 -7.23
CA ASP A 92 -6.07 10.40 -6.96
C ASP A 92 -7.05 11.56 -6.69
#